data_AF-A0A256GGI9-F1
#
_entry.id   AF-A0A256GGI9-F1
#
_cell.length_a   1.000
_cell.length_b   1.000
_cell.length_c   1.000
_cell.angle_alpha   90.00
_cell.angle_beta   90.00
_cell.angle_gamma   90.00
#
_symmetry.space_group_name_H-M   'P 1'
#
loop_
_entity.id
_entity.type
_entity.pdbx_description
1 polymer ?
#
loop_
_entity_poly.entity_id
_entity_poly.type
_entity_poly.pdbx_seq_one_letter_code
_entity_poly.pdbx_strand_id
1 'polypeptide(L)' 'MEQEGQYWLVITLNADGLRRQVRRCRTEEEARARMIEEKARVAPQISQRT' A
#
# COMPACT_ATOMS: atom_id res chain seq x y z
N MET A 1 -26.69 2.44 6.91
CA MET A 1 -26.22 3.66 6.22
C MET A 1 -24.81 3.38 5.73
N GLU A 2 -24.65 2.85 4.52
CA GLU A 2 -23.34 2.71 3.89
C GLU A 2 -23.04 4.01 3.14
N GLN A 3 -22.04 4.77 3.60
CA GLN A 3 -21.51 5.90 2.83
C GLN A 3 -20.66 5.34 1.69
N GLU A 4 -21.26 5.23 0.50
CA GLU A 4 -20.55 5.08 -0.77
C GLU A 4 -19.85 6.42 -1.11
N GLY A 5 -18.79 6.75 -0.39
CA GLY A 5 -17.88 7.84 -0.73
C GLY A 5 -16.77 7.36 -1.65
N GLN A 6 -16.20 8.24 -2.47
CA GLN A 6 -14.97 7.94 -3.22
C GLN A 6 -13.81 7.68 -2.25
N TYR A 7 -13.00 6.65 -2.51
CA TYR A 7 -11.85 6.31 -1.69
C TYR A 7 -10.71 5.78 -2.56
N TRP A 8 -9.51 5.88 -2.01
CA TRP A 8 -8.30 5.33 -2.59
C TRP A 8 -7.90 4.06 -1.86
N LEU A 9 -7.32 3.10 -2.58
CA LEU A 9 -6.82 1.86 -2.00
C LEU A 9 -5.31 1.75 -2.21
N VAL A 10 -4.59 1.41 -1.14
CA VAL A 10 -3.19 1.00 -1.21
C VAL A 10 -3.14 -0.49 -0.92
N ILE A 11 -2.63 -1.26 -1.88
CA ILE A 11 -2.53 -2.72 -1.81
C ILE A 11 -1.05 -3.09 -1.80
N THR A 12 -0.62 -3.75 -0.72
CA THR A 12 0.73 -4.33 -0.63
C THR A 12 0.63 -5.81 -0.97
N LEU A 13 1.43 -6.25 -1.94
CA LEU A 13 1.55 -7.65 -2.33
C LEU A 13 2.81 -8.27 -1.73
N ASN A 14 2.77 -9.58 -1.49
CA ASN A 14 3.95 -10.40 -1.25
C ASN A 14 4.68 -10.68 -2.58
N ALA A 15 5.89 -11.26 -2.48
CA ALA A 15 6.68 -11.63 -3.66
C ALA A 15 6.04 -12.72 -4.54
N ASP A 16 5.11 -13.51 -3.98
CA ASP A 16 4.29 -14.51 -4.69
C ASP A 16 3.08 -13.89 -5.41
N GLY A 17 2.90 -12.57 -5.34
CA GLY A 17 1.78 -11.85 -5.94
C GLY A 17 0.48 -11.89 -5.12
N LEU A 18 0.47 -12.56 -3.96
CA LEU A 18 -0.70 -12.59 -3.09
C LEU A 18 -0.83 -11.29 -2.28
N ARG A 19 -2.07 -10.85 -2.07
CA ARG A 19 -2.37 -9.67 -1.26
C ARG A 19 -1.93 -9.90 0.18
N ARG A 20 -1.04 -9.05 0.68
CA ARG A 20 -0.63 -9.02 2.09
C ARG A 20 -1.51 -8.08 2.89
N GLN A 21 -1.77 -6.90 2.35
CA GLN A 21 -2.52 -5.86 3.04
C GLN A 21 -3.28 -4.98 2.05
N VAL A 22 -4.49 -4.58 2.45
CA VAL A 22 -5.29 -3.58 1.75
C VAL A 22 -5.62 -2.48 2.75
N ARG A 23 -5.34 -1.23 2.40
CA ARG A 23 -5.69 -0.05 3.20
C ARG A 23 -6.55 0.90 2.39
N ARG A 24 -7.60 1.41 3.02
CA ARG A 24 -8.50 2.42 2.46
C ARG A 24 -8.09 3.81 2.95
N CYS A 25 -7.94 4.73 2.00
CA CYS A 25 -7.57 6.13 2.21
C CYS A 25 -8.71 7.02 1.70
N ARG A 26 -8.91 8.18 2.34
CA ARG A 26 -9.99 9.10 1.96
C ARG A 26 -9.55 10.06 0.86
N THR A 27 -8.27 10.38 0.80
CA THR A 27 -7.69 11.25 -0.24
C THR A 27 -6.56 10.56 -0.99
N GLU A 28 -6.20 11.14 -2.13
CA GLU A 28 -5.10 10.64 -2.95
C GLU A 28 -3.74 10.92 -2.29
N GLU A 29 -3.59 12.06 -1.62
CA GLU A 29 -2.39 12.43 -0.87
C GLU A 29 -2.10 11.44 0.26
N GLU A 30 -3.14 11.02 1.01
CA GLU A 30 -3.01 9.99 2.03
C GLU A 30 -2.54 8.66 1.40
N ALA A 31 -3.12 8.25 0.28
CA ALA A 31 -2.74 7.03 -0.40
C ALA A 31 -1.28 7.08 -0.90
N ARG A 32 -0.85 8.23 -1.45
CA ARG A 32 0.53 8.44 -1.91
C ARG A 32 1.53 8.40 -0.75
N ALA A 33 1.24 9.08 0.36
CA ALA A 33 2.10 9.04 1.55
C ALA A 33 2.30 7.61 2.05
N ARG A 34 1.22 6.82 2.12
CA ARG A 34 1.27 5.40 2.49
C ARG A 34 2.06 4.55 1.51
N MET A 35 1.95 4.81 0.21
CA MET A 35 2.73 4.10 -0.80
C MET A 35 4.23 4.33 -0.60
N ILE A 36 4.64 5.56 -0.26
CA ILE A 36 6.04 5.91 0.01
C ILE A 36 6.54 5.19 1.28
N GLU A 37 5.76 5.23 2.37
CA GLU A 37 6.07 4.50 3.61
C GLU A 37 6.27 3.00 3.35
N GLU A 38 5.34 2.37 2.64
CA GLU A 38 5.41 0.96 2.32
C GLU A 38 6.63 0.65 1.44
N LYS A 39 6.89 1.46 0.41
CA LYS A 39 8.06 1.29 -0.47
C LYS A 39 9.38 1.36 0.30
N ALA A 40 9.52 2.31 1.22
CA ALA A 40 10.71 2.44 2.07
C ALA A 40 10.90 1.22 2.99
N ARG A 41 9.79 0.64 3.50
CA ARG A 41 9.81 -0.56 4.34
C ARG A 41 10.29 -1.81 3.60
N VAL A 42 9.92 -2.00 2.33
CA VAL A 42 10.33 -3.17 1.53
C VAL A 42 11.67 -3.01 0.82
N ALA A 43 12.10 -1.79 0.48
CA ALA A 43 13.37 -1.54 -0.19
C ALA A 43 14.59 -2.27 0.42
N PRO A 44 14.84 -2.26 1.75
CA PRO A 44 15.97 -2.97 2.34
C PRO A 44 15.89 -4.49 2.24
N GLN A 45 14.69 -5.07 2.02
CA GLN A 45 14.51 -6.52 1.84
C GLN A 45 14.89 -6.98 0.44
N ILE A 46 14.88 -6.08 -0.54
CA ILE A 46 15.28 -6.36 -1.94
C ILE A 46 16.81 -6.33 -2.06
N SER A 47 17.47 -5.39 -1.38
CA SER A 47 18.94 -5.24 -1.43
C SER A 47 19.73 -6.36 -0.74
N GLN A 48 19.13 -7.15 0.15
CA GLN A 48 19.84 -8.24 0.85
C GLN A 48 19.91 -9.57 0.07
N ARG A 49 19.40 -9.60 -1.17
CA ARG A 49 19.41 -10.82 -2.02
C ARG A 49 20.20 -10.67 -3.33
N THR A 50 20.98 -9.60 -3.48
CA THR A 50 21.99 -9.43 -4.55
C THR A 50 23.37 -9.61 -3.95
#